data_AF-A0A957TXL8-F1
#
_entry.id   AF-A0A957TXL8-F1
#
_cell.length_a   1.000
_cell.length_b   1.000
_cell.length_c   1.000
_cell.angle_alpha   90.00
_cell.angle_beta   90.00
_cell.angle_gamma   90.00
#
_symmetry.space_group_name_H-M   'P 1'
#
loop_
_entity.id
_entity.type
_entity.pdbx_description
1 polymer ?
#
loop_
_entity_poly.entity_id
_entity_poly.type
_entity_poly.pdbx_seq_one_letter_code
_entity_poly.pdbx_strand_id
1 'polypeptide(L)' 'MMTTPSILTVSDYVQLPSVPATARYHYGDSGEQFADLYLPAAAPTEPAGYPVIVLIHGGC' A
#
# COMPACT_ATOMS: atom_id res chain seq x y z
N MET A 1 -16.77 17.32 -8.60
CA MET A 1 -17.98 16.57 -8.19
C MET A 1 -17.50 15.41 -7.33
N MET A 2 -17.91 15.32 -6.06
CA MET A 2 -17.60 14.17 -5.22
C MET A 2 -18.56 13.03 -5.60
N THR A 3 -18.02 11.94 -6.10
CA THR A 3 -18.77 10.71 -6.36
C THR A 3 -19.21 10.09 -5.05
N THR A 4 -20.46 9.64 -4.97
CA THR A 4 -20.92 8.82 -3.83
C THR A 4 -20.08 7.55 -3.76
N PRO A 5 -19.44 7.24 -2.61
CA PRO A 5 -18.66 6.01 -2.49
C PRO A 5 -19.58 4.80 -2.65
N SER A 6 -19.25 3.91 -3.59
CA SER A 6 -19.96 2.65 -3.81
C SER A 6 -19.42 1.58 -2.86
N ILE A 7 -20.31 0.83 -2.21
CA ILE A 7 -19.92 -0.38 -1.48
C ILE A 7 -19.36 -1.40 -2.46
N LEU A 8 -18.16 -1.91 -2.17
CA LEU A 8 -17.52 -3.00 -2.92
C LEU A 8 -17.97 -4.36 -2.36
N THR A 9 -18.20 -5.32 -3.24
CA THR A 9 -18.36 -6.72 -2.86
C THR A 9 -16.99 -7.40 -2.71
N VAL A 10 -16.99 -8.61 -2.14
CA VAL A 10 -15.76 -9.44 -2.08
C VAL A 10 -15.25 -9.75 -3.49
N SER A 11 -16.14 -10.03 -4.44
CA SER A 11 -15.77 -10.31 -5.83
C SER A 11 -15.07 -9.11 -6.48
N ASP A 12 -15.53 -7.89 -6.18
CA ASP A 12 -14.92 -6.67 -6.70
C ASP A 12 -13.52 -6.46 -6.11
N TYR A 13 -13.36 -6.70 -4.81
CA TYR A 13 -12.07 -6.62 -4.13
C TYR A 13 -11.04 -7.61 -4.68
N VAL A 14 -11.41 -8.87 -4.88
CA VAL A 14 -10.50 -9.92 -5.38
C VAL A 14 -10.03 -9.64 -6.82
N GLN A 15 -10.81 -8.87 -7.59
CA GLN A 15 -10.46 -8.46 -8.95
C GLN A 15 -9.60 -7.19 -9.02
N LEU A 16 -9.30 -6.55 -7.88
CA LEU A 16 -8.40 -5.40 -7.89
C LEU A 16 -7.03 -5.80 -8.44
N PRO A 17 -6.45 -5.00 -9.35
CA PRO A 17 -5.16 -5.31 -9.93
C PRO A 17 -4.09 -5.33 -8.82
N SER A 18 -3.23 -6.34 -8.86
CA SER A 18 -2.02 -6.32 -8.05
C SER A 18 -1.11 -5.20 -8.56
N VAL A 19 -0.64 -4.36 -7.64
CA VAL A 19 0.30 -3.28 -7.93
C VAL A 19 1.64 -3.66 -7.33
N PRO A 20 2.75 -3.61 -8.09
CA PRO A 20 4.06 -3.86 -7.52
C PRO A 20 4.43 -2.76 -6.51
N ALA A 21 5.16 -3.15 -5.46
CA ALA A 21 5.74 -2.19 -4.53
C ALA A 21 6.69 -1.23 -5.26
N THR A 22 6.72 0.04 -4.83
CA THR A 22 7.69 1.02 -5.32
C THR A 22 9.11 0.65 -4.91
N ALA A 23 9.26 0.16 -3.68
CA ALA A 23 10.53 -0.35 -3.16
C ALA A 23 10.27 -1.42 -2.09
N ARG A 24 11.24 -2.32 -1.91
CA ARG A 24 11.27 -3.29 -0.81
C ARG A 24 12.48 -2.99 0.07
N TYR A 25 12.24 -2.92 1.38
CA TYR A 25 13.28 -2.71 2.38
C TYR A 25 13.37 -3.92 3.31
N HIS A 26 14.57 -4.46 3.49
CA HIS A 26 14.82 -5.51 4.47
C HIS A 26 15.17 -4.89 5.83
N TYR A 27 14.57 -5.40 6.90
CA TYR A 27 14.85 -4.96 8.27
C TYR A 27 15.54 -6.04 9.12
N GLY A 28 15.87 -7.19 8.51
CA GLY A 28 16.65 -8.25 9.12
C GLY A 28 17.14 -9.26 8.09
N ASP A 29 17.83 -10.29 8.55
CA ASP A 29 18.56 -11.22 7.68
C ASP A 29 17.70 -12.35 7.10
N SER A 30 16.50 -12.57 7.64
CA SER A 30 15.56 -13.56 7.07
C SER A 30 14.88 -12.99 5.83
N GLY A 31 14.59 -13.86 4.86
CA GLY A 31 13.82 -13.50 3.67
C GLY A 31 12.41 -12.99 3.97
N GLU A 32 11.87 -13.27 5.16
CA GLU A 32 10.56 -12.79 5.63
C GLU A 32 10.61 -11.44 6.34
N GLN A 33 11.81 -10.91 6.62
CA GLN A 33 11.99 -9.64 7.33
C GLN A 33 12.09 -8.48 6.34
N PHE A 34 10.98 -8.17 5.69
CA PHE A 34 10.89 -7.07 4.73
C PHE A 34 9.61 -6.24 4.88
N ALA A 35 9.66 -5.01 4.39
CA ALA A 35 8.51 -4.14 4.20
C ALA A 35 8.47 -3.62 2.76
N ASP A 36 7.28 -3.62 2.18
CA ASP A 36 7.03 -3.02 0.87
C ASP A 36 6.53 -1.58 1.03
N LEU A 37 7.21 -0.65 0.37
CA LEU A 37 6.84 0.76 0.29
C LEU A 37 6.03 1.00 -0.99
N TYR A 38 4.88 1.65 -0.83
CA TYR A 38 4.03 2.10 -1.93
C TYR A 38 3.95 3.63 -1.90
N LEU A 39 4.44 4.29 -2.94
CA LEU A 39 4.30 5.74 -3.09
C LEU A 39 3.12 6.05 -4.01
N PRO A 40 2.21 6.98 -3.63
CA PRO A 40 1.17 7.42 -4.54
C PRO A 40 1.78 8.15 -5.74
N ALA A 41 1.17 8.02 -6.92
CA ALA A 41 1.68 8.67 -8.15
C ALA A 41 1.76 10.21 -8.02
N ALA A 42 0.92 10.80 -7.17
CA ALA A 42 0.93 12.22 -6.86
C ALA A 42 1.68 12.55 -5.56
N ALA A 43 2.56 11.67 -5.08
CA ALA A 43 3.48 11.98 -3.98
C ALA A 43 4.31 13.21 -4.37
N PRO A 44 4.23 14.32 -3.63
CA PRO A 44 5.06 15.48 -3.95
C PRO A 44 6.53 15.15 -3.72
N THR A 45 7.39 15.76 -4.53
CA THR A 45 8.83 15.50 -4.58
C THR A 45 9.60 16.17 -3.44
N GLU A 46 9.00 17.16 -2.79
CA GLU A 46 9.61 17.89 -1.70
C GLU A 46 9.35 17.18 -0.35
N PRO A 47 10.33 17.16 0.58
CA PRO A 47 10.16 16.56 1.89
C PRO A 47 9.27 17.45 2.78
N ALA A 48 7.97 17.48 2.49
CA ALA A 48 6.97 17.87 3.46
C ALA A 48 6.57 16.60 4.23
N GLY A 49 6.62 16.60 5.56
CA GLY A 49 6.29 15.40 6.35
C GLY A 49 4.93 14.82 5.94
N TYR A 50 4.94 13.66 5.28
CA TYR A 50 3.73 12.97 4.84
C TYR A 50 3.19 12.07 5.94
N PRO A 51 1.86 11.89 6.01
CA PRO A 51 1.30 10.81 6.82
C PRO A 51 1.83 9.48 6.30
N VAL A 52 2.45 8.71 7.19
CA VAL A 52 2.89 7.34 6.89
C VAL A 52 1.80 6.39 7.35
N ILE A 53 1.31 5.55 6.43
CA ILE A 53 0.40 4.46 6.75
C ILE A 53 1.21 3.18 6.80
N VAL A 54 1.15 2.47 7.93
CA VAL A 54 1.75 1.15 8.08
C VAL A 54 0.62 0.12 8.07
N LEU A 55 0.58 -0.70 7.02
CA LEU A 55 -0.33 -1.83 6.92
C LEU A 55 0.40 -3.09 7.40
N ILE A 56 -0.09 -3.70 8.47
CA ILE A 56 0.38 -5.00 8.95
C ILE A 56 -0.71 -6.01 8.57
N HIS A 57 -0.38 -6.94 7.67
CA HIS A 57 -1.32 -8.00 7.31
C HIS A 57 -1.52 -8.95 8.49
N GLY A 58 -2.70 -9.58 8.56
CA GLY A 58 -2.97 -10.64 9.52
C GLY A 58 -2.25 -11.94 9.18
N GLY A 59 -2.45 -12.95 10.04
CA GLY A 59 -1.83 -14.28 9.92
C GLY A 59 -2.56 -15.30 10.78
N CYS A 60 -3.86 -15.47 10.51
CA CYS A 60 -4.70 -16.65 10.72
C CYS A 60 -6.00 -16.42 9.92
#